data_AF-A0A7J9Y8U7-F1
#
_entry.id   AF-A0A7J9Y8U7-F1
#
_cell.length_a   1.000
_cell.length_b   1.000
_cell.length_c   1.000
_cell.angle_alpha   90.00
_cell.angle_beta   90.00
_cell.angle_gamma   90.00
#
_symmetry.space_group_name_H-M   'P 1'
#
loop_
_entity.id
_entity.type
_entity.pdbx_description
1 polymer ?
#
loop_
_entity_poly.entity_id
_entity_poly.type
_entity_poly.pdbx_seq_one_letter_code
_entity_poly.pdbx_strand_id
1 'polypeptide(L)'
;MDSTTVDEYATLNSHLWRVFVLSKSKSAALPLVRDQLEALTNALRHPHGPTMQQRLCALAGDLFQLTGEIYFDRDEYTSAAHCYTLAATACKEANEFDLWACAMTRHAFLGVYERQFGAAAPMLQLAAVLARRGDSHLSTRHWVAAVRAQTFAGLGDLDSCQAALDTAEQVTHIKGQPHNGGWLRFDGSRLAEERGACYAQLGQPDRAETALTEALSLNLSARRRGGVLTDLATLGAQRNDPEQIATHANPALEIAKQTGSGFIARKLHRLHIRLTPLLTDQRVRRIDRQIAALTSRTLTQ
;
A
#
# COMPACT_ATOMS: atom_id res chain seq x y z
N MET A 1 29.34 20.33 -3.12
CA MET A 1 27.96 20.62 -2.66
C MET A 1 28.00 20.79 -1.15
N ASP A 2 27.36 21.82 -0.63
CA ASP A 2 27.34 22.10 0.82
C ASP A 2 26.15 21.41 1.52
N SER A 3 26.11 21.48 2.86
CA SER A 3 25.00 20.90 3.63
C SER A 3 23.67 21.58 3.33
N THR A 4 23.68 22.91 3.16
CA THR A 4 22.47 23.72 2.93
C THR A 4 21.71 23.24 1.70
N THR A 5 22.40 23.00 0.58
CA THR A 5 21.79 22.47 -0.64
C THR A 5 21.10 21.11 -0.40
N VAL A 6 21.72 20.24 0.40
CA VAL A 6 21.16 18.92 0.71
C VAL A 6 19.98 19.01 1.68
N ASP A 7 20.00 19.98 2.61
CA ASP A 7 18.87 20.29 3.48
C ASP A 7 17.66 20.83 2.68
N GLU A 8 17.91 21.62 1.64
CA GLU A 8 16.88 22.07 0.68
C GLU A 8 16.29 20.89 -0.09
N TYR A 9 17.12 19.93 -0.55
CA TYR A 9 16.63 18.71 -1.18
C TYR A 9 15.75 17.86 -0.25
N ALA A 10 16.14 17.72 1.02
CA ALA A 10 15.33 17.00 2.01
C ALA A 10 13.96 17.68 2.26
N THR A 11 13.96 19.01 2.31
CA THR A 11 12.74 19.81 2.46
C THR A 11 11.83 19.63 1.24
N LEU A 12 12.39 19.69 0.03
CA LEU A 12 11.64 19.48 -1.21
C LEU A 12 11.05 18.07 -1.30
N ASN A 13 11.81 17.02 -0.97
CA ASN A 13 11.29 15.65 -0.90
C ASN A 13 10.06 15.55 0.02
N SER A 14 10.14 16.14 1.22
CA SER A 14 9.04 16.15 2.19
C SER A 14 7.79 16.85 1.63
N HIS A 15 7.97 17.96 0.92
CA HIS A 15 6.87 18.64 0.24
C HIS A 15 6.27 17.79 -0.90
N LEU A 16 7.08 17.11 -1.70
CA LEU A 16 6.59 16.25 -2.78
C LEU A 16 5.73 15.10 -2.27
N TRP A 17 6.12 14.47 -1.15
CA TRP A 17 5.27 13.48 -0.48
C TRP A 17 3.94 14.08 -0.01
N ARG A 18 3.96 15.29 0.57
CA ARG A 18 2.74 15.98 1.01
C ARG A 18 1.82 16.30 -0.18
N VAL A 19 2.38 16.77 -1.29
CA VAL A 19 1.64 16.97 -2.55
C VAL A 19 1.02 15.66 -3.00
N PHE A 20 1.80 14.58 -3.13
CA PHE A 20 1.30 13.26 -3.49
C PHE A 20 0.13 12.80 -2.59
N VAL A 21 0.24 12.96 -1.27
CA VAL A 21 -0.81 12.58 -0.32
C VAL A 21 -2.09 13.40 -0.55
N LEU A 22 -1.96 14.73 -0.68
CA LEU A 22 -3.10 15.66 -0.75
C LEU A 22 -3.73 15.76 -2.15
N SER A 23 -3.00 15.43 -3.20
CA SER A 23 -3.51 15.52 -4.58
C SER A 23 -4.61 14.51 -4.85
N LYS A 24 -5.67 14.97 -5.55
CA LYS A 24 -6.76 14.12 -6.06
C LYS A 24 -6.23 13.09 -7.06
N SER A 25 -5.36 13.52 -7.97
CA SER A 25 -4.62 12.66 -8.89
C SER A 25 -3.18 12.50 -8.42
N LYS A 26 -2.74 11.27 -8.18
CA LYS A 26 -1.37 10.98 -7.71
C LYS A 26 -0.31 11.26 -8.77
N SER A 27 -0.68 11.16 -10.04
CA SER A 27 0.22 11.47 -11.17
C SER A 27 0.59 12.94 -11.29
N ALA A 28 -0.15 13.85 -10.64
CA ALA A 28 0.12 15.28 -10.69
C ALA A 28 1.49 15.65 -10.08
N ALA A 29 2.01 14.85 -9.14
CA ALA A 29 3.32 15.07 -8.54
C ALA A 29 4.49 14.59 -9.43
N LEU A 30 4.22 13.75 -10.44
CA LEU A 30 5.27 13.03 -11.18
C LEU A 30 6.29 13.92 -11.89
N PRO A 31 5.92 15.02 -12.58
CA PRO A 31 6.90 15.87 -13.24
C PRO A 31 7.93 16.45 -12.26
N LEU A 32 7.46 17.05 -11.15
CA LEU A 32 8.34 17.64 -10.14
C LEU A 32 9.20 16.59 -9.42
N VAL A 33 8.67 15.39 -9.19
CA VAL A 33 9.44 14.27 -8.62
C VAL A 33 10.56 13.84 -9.58
N ARG A 34 10.29 13.79 -10.89
CA ARG A 34 11.31 13.45 -11.89
C ARG A 34 12.41 14.51 -11.98
N ASP A 35 12.05 15.79 -12.00
CA ASP A 35 13.01 16.89 -12.05
C ASP A 35 13.96 16.86 -10.83
N GLN A 36 13.40 16.66 -9.64
CA GLN A 36 14.20 16.57 -8.41
C GLN A 36 15.07 15.30 -8.38
N LEU A 37 14.55 14.16 -8.86
CA LEU A 37 15.31 12.93 -8.94
C LEU A 37 16.46 13.04 -9.95
N GLU A 38 16.28 13.75 -11.05
CA GLU A 38 17.36 14.08 -12.00
C GLU A 38 18.44 14.94 -11.32
N ALA A 39 18.05 15.98 -10.58
CA ALA A 39 18.99 16.80 -9.81
C ALA A 39 19.81 15.97 -8.82
N LEU A 40 19.16 15.10 -8.02
CA LEU A 40 19.83 14.20 -7.08
C LEU A 40 20.75 13.19 -7.78
N THR A 41 20.30 12.62 -8.90
CA THR A 41 21.10 11.65 -9.66
C THR A 41 22.32 12.32 -10.28
N ASN A 42 22.18 13.56 -10.78
CA ASN A 42 23.31 14.34 -11.27
C ASN A 42 24.28 14.70 -10.14
N ALA A 43 23.77 15.04 -8.96
CA ALA A 43 24.61 15.29 -7.79
C ALA A 43 25.42 14.03 -7.38
N LEU A 44 24.80 12.85 -7.38
CA LEU A 44 25.44 11.56 -7.07
C LEU A 44 26.55 11.13 -8.05
N ARG A 45 26.60 11.69 -9.27
CA ARG A 45 27.67 11.43 -10.25
C ARG A 45 29.00 12.10 -9.90
N HIS A 46 28.98 13.08 -9.00
CA HIS A 46 30.17 13.81 -8.58
C HIS A 46 30.78 13.19 -7.32
N PRO A 47 32.11 13.24 -7.13
CA PRO A 47 32.74 12.75 -5.91
C PRO A 47 32.32 13.59 -4.70
N HIS A 48 31.91 12.92 -3.62
CA HIS A 48 31.60 13.54 -2.33
C HIS A 48 32.31 12.80 -1.19
N GLY A 49 32.43 13.45 -0.04
CA GLY A 49 32.82 12.77 1.19
C GLY A 49 31.76 11.73 1.61
N PRO A 50 32.13 10.69 2.38
CA PRO A 50 31.25 9.56 2.71
C PRO A 50 29.89 9.96 3.29
N THR A 51 29.86 10.90 4.24
CA THR A 51 28.62 11.38 4.86
C THR A 51 27.68 12.05 3.87
N MET A 52 28.22 12.86 2.95
CA MET A 52 27.41 13.55 1.95
C MET A 52 26.87 12.56 0.91
N GLN A 53 27.68 11.59 0.49
CA GLN A 53 27.25 10.50 -0.39
C GLN A 53 26.09 9.72 0.22
N GLN A 54 26.18 9.36 1.51
CA GLN A 54 25.12 8.65 2.23
C GLN A 54 23.81 9.44 2.25
N ARG A 55 23.89 10.75 2.58
CA ARG A 55 22.70 11.62 2.60
C ARG A 55 22.03 11.72 1.23
N LEU A 56 22.80 11.87 0.15
CA LEU A 56 22.24 11.91 -1.21
C LEU A 56 21.62 10.59 -1.61
N CYS A 57 22.24 9.47 -1.26
CA CYS A 57 21.68 8.13 -1.47
C CYS A 57 20.35 7.95 -0.71
N ALA A 58 20.25 8.45 0.53
CA ALA A 58 19.00 8.42 1.28
C ALA A 58 17.89 9.24 0.59
N LEU A 59 18.20 10.46 0.14
CA LEU A 59 17.25 11.32 -0.56
C LEU A 59 16.80 10.75 -1.91
N ALA A 60 17.72 10.13 -2.65
CA ALA A 60 17.38 9.42 -3.88
C ALA A 60 16.50 8.20 -3.59
N GLY A 61 16.84 7.41 -2.56
CA GLY A 61 16.05 6.26 -2.12
C GLY A 61 14.63 6.62 -1.70
N ASP A 62 14.46 7.78 -1.07
CA ASP A 62 13.16 8.36 -0.73
C ASP A 62 12.33 8.71 -1.98
N LEU A 63 12.89 9.45 -2.95
CA LEU A 63 12.16 9.81 -4.17
C LEU A 63 11.91 8.64 -5.12
N PHE A 64 12.80 7.65 -5.18
CA PHE A 64 12.51 6.44 -5.92
C PHE A 64 11.28 5.72 -5.33
N GLN A 65 11.10 5.72 -4.00
CA GLN A 65 9.88 5.17 -3.39
C GLN A 65 8.64 6.01 -3.73
N LEU A 66 8.75 7.33 -3.71
CA LEU A 66 7.63 8.20 -4.11
C LEU A 66 7.23 7.96 -5.58
N THR A 67 8.22 7.88 -6.47
CA THR A 67 8.00 7.58 -7.89
C THR A 67 7.33 6.21 -8.07
N GLY A 68 7.80 5.21 -7.33
CA GLY A 68 7.22 3.86 -7.33
C GLY A 68 5.76 3.87 -6.85
N GLU A 69 5.42 4.64 -5.83
CA GLU A 69 4.04 4.77 -5.34
C GLU A 69 3.12 5.42 -6.38
N ILE A 70 3.63 6.40 -7.14
CA ILE A 70 2.88 7.02 -8.25
C ILE A 70 2.61 6.00 -9.36
N TYR A 71 3.63 5.23 -9.77
CA TYR A 71 3.44 4.17 -10.78
C TYR A 71 2.52 3.05 -10.29
N PHE A 72 2.63 2.67 -9.02
CA PHE A 72 1.74 1.69 -8.40
C PHE A 72 0.28 2.16 -8.45
N ASP A 73 0.01 3.43 -8.14
CA ASP A 73 -1.35 3.98 -8.22
C ASP A 73 -1.91 4.01 -9.64
N ARG A 74 -1.03 4.12 -10.65
CA ARG A 74 -1.34 4.08 -12.09
C ARG A 74 -1.41 2.67 -12.68
N ASP A 75 -1.28 1.62 -11.86
CA ASP A 75 -1.25 0.22 -12.32
C ASP A 75 -0.02 -0.17 -13.16
N GLU A 76 1.03 0.66 -13.16
CA GLU A 76 2.29 0.44 -13.88
C GLU A 76 3.30 -0.33 -13.02
N TYR A 77 3.00 -1.58 -12.68
CA TYR A 77 3.76 -2.33 -11.66
C TYR A 77 5.20 -2.65 -12.03
N THR A 78 5.52 -2.85 -13.31
CA THR A 78 6.90 -3.03 -13.76
C THR A 78 7.74 -1.78 -13.46
N SER A 79 7.20 -0.60 -13.76
CA SER A 79 7.82 0.69 -13.45
C SER A 79 7.96 0.88 -11.93
N ALA A 80 6.92 0.53 -11.17
CA ALA A 80 6.97 0.57 -9.70
C ALA A 80 8.06 -0.35 -9.12
N ALA A 81 8.14 -1.60 -9.58
CA ALA A 81 9.15 -2.58 -9.16
C ALA A 81 10.58 -2.09 -9.44
N HIS A 82 10.80 -1.52 -10.61
CA HIS A 82 12.08 -0.91 -10.97
C HIS A 82 12.46 0.22 -10.01
N CYS A 83 11.53 1.14 -9.74
CA CYS A 83 11.74 2.23 -8.78
C CYS A 83 12.05 1.70 -7.37
N TYR A 84 11.32 0.69 -6.88
CA TYR A 84 11.58 0.13 -5.54
C TYR A 84 12.93 -0.62 -5.46
N THR A 85 13.39 -1.21 -6.56
CA THR A 85 14.73 -1.83 -6.65
C THR A 85 15.83 -0.78 -6.55
N LEU A 86 15.70 0.32 -7.29
CA LEU A 86 16.64 1.45 -7.21
C LEU A 86 16.62 2.09 -5.82
N ALA A 87 15.43 2.24 -5.23
CA ALA A 87 15.29 2.71 -3.86
C ALA A 87 16.06 1.82 -2.88
N ALA A 88 15.82 0.50 -2.88
CA ALA A 88 16.47 -0.42 -1.96
C ALA A 88 18.00 -0.37 -2.10
N THR A 89 18.51 -0.24 -3.33
CA THR A 89 19.95 -0.08 -3.59
C THR A 89 20.49 1.21 -2.98
N ALA A 90 19.84 2.34 -3.24
CA ALA A 90 20.25 3.64 -2.70
C ALA A 90 20.19 3.67 -1.15
N CYS A 91 19.14 3.08 -0.55
CA CYS A 91 18.99 3.02 0.91
C CYS A 91 20.06 2.14 1.57
N LYS A 92 20.47 1.06 0.90
CA LYS A 92 21.58 0.22 1.34
C LYS A 92 22.90 1.01 1.35
N GLU A 93 23.20 1.74 0.28
CA GLU A 93 24.40 2.60 0.21
C GLU A 93 24.36 3.73 1.26
N ALA A 94 23.17 4.23 1.58
CA ALA A 94 22.97 5.22 2.64
C ALA A 94 23.08 4.64 4.06
N ASN A 95 23.07 3.32 4.23
CA ASN A 95 22.95 2.64 5.53
C ASN A 95 21.68 3.04 6.31
N GLU A 96 20.59 3.33 5.60
CA GLU A 96 19.29 3.74 6.17
C GLU A 96 18.34 2.53 6.26
N PHE A 97 18.38 1.81 7.39
CA PHE A 97 17.68 0.53 7.55
C PHE A 97 16.16 0.64 7.45
N ASP A 98 15.55 1.68 8.01
CA ASP A 98 14.10 1.85 7.94
C ASP A 98 13.64 2.17 6.52
N LEU A 99 14.33 3.09 5.85
CA LEU A 99 14.04 3.47 4.47
C LEU A 99 14.22 2.27 3.52
N TRP A 100 15.26 1.46 3.76
CA TRP A 100 15.51 0.23 3.01
C TRP A 100 14.43 -0.82 3.25
N ALA A 101 14.08 -1.10 4.51
CA ALA A 101 13.00 -2.02 4.86
C ALA A 101 11.68 -1.58 4.21
N CYS A 102 11.44 -0.27 4.16
CA CYS A 102 10.29 0.30 3.48
C CYS A 102 10.29 0.01 1.98
N ALA A 103 11.40 0.26 1.28
CA ALA A 103 11.52 -0.01 -0.16
C ALA A 103 11.28 -1.51 -0.47
N MET A 104 11.88 -2.41 0.34
CA MET A 104 11.68 -3.85 0.21
C MET A 104 10.23 -4.26 0.46
N THR A 105 9.58 -3.65 1.45
CA THR A 105 8.16 -3.91 1.76
C THR A 105 7.25 -3.47 0.62
N ARG A 106 7.48 -2.30 0.01
CA ARG A 106 6.73 -1.84 -1.18
C ARG A 106 6.90 -2.76 -2.36
N HIS A 107 8.13 -3.20 -2.62
CA HIS A 107 8.41 -4.13 -3.70
C HIS A 107 7.66 -5.45 -3.49
N ALA A 108 7.71 -6.02 -2.28
CA ALA A 108 7.00 -7.25 -1.98
C ALA A 108 5.47 -7.08 -2.05
N PHE A 109 4.98 -5.88 -1.70
CA PHE A 109 3.56 -5.55 -1.74
C PHE A 109 2.97 -5.65 -3.15
N LEU A 110 3.77 -5.46 -4.21
CA LEU A 110 3.35 -5.75 -5.59
C LEU A 110 2.90 -7.21 -5.73
N GLY A 111 3.72 -8.15 -5.24
CA GLY A 111 3.40 -9.59 -5.25
C GLY A 111 2.20 -9.94 -4.37
N VAL A 112 2.06 -9.30 -3.19
CA VAL A 112 0.86 -9.44 -2.34
C VAL A 112 -0.38 -9.02 -3.12
N TYR A 113 -0.29 -7.88 -3.81
CA TYR A 113 -1.39 -7.37 -4.59
C TYR A 113 -1.70 -8.28 -5.80
N GLU A 114 -0.71 -8.85 -6.47
CA GLU A 114 -0.88 -9.83 -7.55
C GLU A 114 -1.19 -11.26 -7.08
N ARG A 115 -1.38 -11.47 -5.76
CA ARG A 115 -1.61 -12.77 -5.12
C ARG A 115 -0.47 -13.78 -5.30
N GLN A 116 0.74 -13.30 -5.57
CA GLN A 116 1.97 -14.09 -5.61
C GLN A 116 2.61 -14.16 -4.21
N PHE A 117 1.84 -14.64 -3.22
CA PHE A 117 2.23 -14.59 -1.81
C PHE A 117 3.52 -15.37 -1.52
N GLY A 118 3.71 -16.53 -2.17
CA GLY A 118 4.92 -17.33 -2.02
C GLY A 118 6.19 -16.60 -2.47
N ALA A 119 6.10 -15.77 -3.51
CA ALA A 119 7.22 -14.95 -3.98
C ALA A 119 7.44 -13.70 -3.10
N ALA A 120 6.37 -13.14 -2.52
CA ALA A 120 6.47 -11.97 -1.64
C ALA A 120 7.07 -12.31 -0.26
N ALA A 121 6.81 -13.51 0.26
CA ALA A 121 7.18 -13.88 1.63
C ALA A 121 8.70 -13.79 1.94
N PRO A 122 9.62 -14.32 1.11
CA PRO A 122 11.06 -14.20 1.36
C PRO A 122 11.54 -12.74 1.38
N MET A 123 11.01 -11.90 0.49
CA MET A 123 11.36 -10.48 0.44
C MET A 123 10.90 -9.75 1.71
N LEU A 124 9.70 -10.05 2.22
CA LEU A 124 9.20 -9.49 3.48
C LEU A 124 9.96 -10.02 4.70
N GLN A 125 10.48 -11.25 4.65
CA GLN A 125 11.35 -11.76 5.69
C GLN A 125 12.64 -10.95 5.78
N LEU A 126 13.26 -10.62 4.64
CA LEU A 126 14.43 -9.73 4.58
C LEU A 126 14.09 -8.32 5.07
N ALA A 127 12.95 -7.75 4.63
CA ALA A 127 12.47 -6.46 5.11
C ALA A 127 12.29 -6.43 6.63
N ALA A 128 11.79 -7.52 7.23
CA ALA A 128 11.64 -7.63 8.68
C ALA A 128 12.98 -7.71 9.42
N VAL A 129 14.01 -8.33 8.83
CA VAL A 129 15.38 -8.32 9.38
C VAL A 129 15.95 -6.90 9.36
N LEU A 130 15.76 -6.17 8.26
CA LEU A 130 16.22 -4.79 8.12
C LEU A 130 15.52 -3.86 9.12
N ALA A 131 14.19 -3.95 9.24
CA ALA A 131 13.41 -3.11 10.15
C ALA A 131 13.78 -3.31 11.64
N ARG A 132 14.34 -4.46 12.03
CA ARG A 132 14.86 -4.66 13.40
C ARG A 132 16.15 -3.89 13.67
N ARG A 133 16.90 -3.50 12.63
CA ARG A 133 18.13 -2.70 12.73
C ARG A 133 17.87 -1.19 12.63
N GLY A 134 16.64 -0.80 12.28
CA GLY A 134 16.20 0.58 12.21
C GLY A 134 15.88 1.19 13.58
N ASP A 135 15.40 2.42 13.55
CA ASP A 135 14.96 3.18 14.71
C ASP A 135 13.75 2.51 15.36
N SER A 136 13.89 2.21 16.66
CA SER A 136 12.85 1.56 17.42
C SER A 136 11.59 2.41 17.65
N HIS A 137 11.71 3.73 17.51
CA HIS A 137 10.63 4.69 17.66
C HIS A 137 9.83 4.92 16.36
N LEU A 138 10.27 4.35 15.24
CA LEU A 138 9.52 4.40 13.99
C LEU A 138 8.61 3.18 13.81
N SER A 139 7.54 3.38 13.05
CA SER A 139 6.53 2.37 12.77
C SER A 139 6.94 1.35 11.72
N THR A 140 8.16 1.41 11.18
CA THR A 140 8.62 0.58 10.06
C THR A 140 8.39 -0.91 10.31
N ARG A 141 8.79 -1.41 11.47
CA ARG A 141 8.64 -2.83 11.82
C ARG A 141 7.18 -3.27 11.87
N HIS A 142 6.29 -2.38 12.32
CA HIS A 142 4.87 -2.66 12.46
C HIS A 142 4.17 -2.61 11.11
N TRP A 143 4.61 -1.73 10.22
CA TRP A 143 4.17 -1.73 8.83
C TRP A 143 4.59 -3.00 8.08
N VAL A 144 5.85 -3.40 8.21
CA VAL A 144 6.35 -4.66 7.64
C VAL A 144 5.52 -5.84 8.17
N ALA A 145 5.20 -5.85 9.46
CA ALA A 145 4.34 -6.86 10.07
C ALA A 145 2.92 -6.88 9.47
N ALA A 146 2.30 -5.72 9.25
CA ALA A 146 1.00 -5.62 8.62
C ALA A 146 0.99 -6.23 7.19
N VAL A 147 2.04 -6.00 6.40
CA VAL A 147 2.15 -6.58 5.04
C VAL A 147 2.48 -8.08 5.10
N ARG A 148 3.25 -8.53 6.09
CA ARG A 148 3.46 -9.96 6.36
C ARG A 148 2.16 -10.66 6.73
N ALA A 149 1.31 -10.04 7.54
CA ALA A 149 0.00 -10.60 7.90
C ALA A 149 -0.85 -10.89 6.66
N GLN A 150 -0.92 -9.94 5.71
CA GLN A 150 -1.64 -10.15 4.44
C GLN A 150 -1.04 -11.29 3.62
N THR A 151 0.29 -11.42 3.64
CA THR A 151 0.99 -12.48 2.92
C THR A 151 0.69 -13.85 3.52
N PHE A 152 0.75 -13.98 4.86
CA PHE A 152 0.39 -15.20 5.57
C PHE A 152 -1.09 -15.56 5.39
N ALA A 153 -1.99 -14.57 5.45
CA ALA A 153 -3.40 -14.76 5.12
C ALA A 153 -3.58 -15.35 3.72
N GLY A 154 -2.81 -14.86 2.74
CA GLY A 154 -2.85 -15.39 1.38
C GLY A 154 -2.22 -16.76 1.17
N LEU A 155 -1.34 -17.18 2.08
CA LEU A 155 -0.81 -18.53 2.14
C LEU A 155 -1.71 -19.49 2.93
N GLY A 156 -2.78 -18.99 3.56
CA GLY A 156 -3.66 -19.79 4.41
C GLY A 156 -3.11 -20.05 5.82
N ASP A 157 -2.01 -19.37 6.20
CA ASP A 157 -1.37 -19.52 7.50
C ASP A 157 -2.02 -18.55 8.52
N LEU A 158 -3.03 -19.06 9.22
CA LEU A 158 -3.80 -18.30 10.20
C LEU A 158 -2.94 -17.83 11.37
N ASP A 159 -2.09 -18.71 11.92
CA ASP A 159 -1.35 -18.45 13.14
C ASP A 159 -0.27 -17.39 12.90
N SER A 160 0.50 -17.52 11.82
CA SER A 160 1.49 -16.52 11.43
C SER A 160 0.83 -15.20 11.05
N CYS A 161 -0.36 -15.23 10.44
CA CYS A 161 -1.13 -14.03 10.14
C CYS A 161 -1.52 -13.27 11.42
N GLN A 162 -2.08 -13.97 12.41
CA GLN A 162 -2.47 -13.36 13.70
C GLN A 162 -1.27 -12.80 14.43
N ALA A 163 -0.19 -13.57 14.57
CA ALA A 163 1.04 -13.09 15.22
C ALA A 163 1.62 -11.83 14.54
N ALA A 164 1.52 -11.75 13.20
CA ALA A 164 1.94 -10.58 12.45
C ALA A 164 0.99 -9.37 12.65
N LEU A 165 -0.33 -9.60 12.76
CA LEU A 165 -1.30 -8.55 13.10
C LEU A 165 -1.07 -8.01 14.51
N ASP A 166 -0.83 -8.88 15.50
CA ASP A 166 -0.52 -8.48 16.87
C ASP A 166 0.76 -7.66 16.93
N THR A 167 1.78 -8.06 16.16
CA THR A 167 3.01 -7.27 15.99
C THR A 167 2.72 -5.91 15.35
N ALA A 168 1.84 -5.84 14.34
CA ALA A 168 1.47 -4.58 13.71
C ALA A 168 0.72 -3.63 14.67
N GLU A 169 -0.13 -4.19 15.55
CA GLU A 169 -0.94 -3.43 16.51
C GLU A 169 -0.10 -2.70 17.57
N GLN A 170 1.09 -3.20 17.86
CA GLN A 170 2.06 -2.55 18.76
C GLN A 170 2.49 -1.14 18.31
N VAL A 171 2.22 -0.74 17.05
CA VAL A 171 2.41 0.65 16.61
C VAL A 171 1.66 1.66 17.48
N THR A 172 0.51 1.26 18.04
CA THR A 172 -0.32 2.09 18.93
C THR A 172 0.36 2.42 20.26
N HIS A 173 1.43 1.70 20.61
CA HIS A 173 2.22 1.94 21.83
C HIS A 173 3.45 2.84 21.59
N ILE A 174 3.75 3.20 20.35
CA ILE A 174 4.84 4.14 20.05
C ILE A 174 4.47 5.54 20.55
N LYS A 175 5.32 6.12 21.39
CA LYS A 175 5.19 7.50 21.86
C LYS A 175 5.84 8.46 20.86
N GLY A 176 5.23 9.63 20.67
CA GLY A 176 5.73 10.65 19.75
C GLY A 176 5.14 10.50 18.35
N GLN A 177 5.87 10.94 17.33
CA GLN A 177 5.44 10.84 15.94
C GLN A 177 5.98 9.52 15.33
N PRO A 178 5.15 8.46 15.18
CA PRO A 178 5.64 7.13 14.82
C PRO A 178 6.04 7.01 13.34
N HIS A 179 5.82 8.06 12.55
CA HIS A 179 6.07 8.07 11.11
C HIS A 179 6.43 9.48 10.65
N ASN A 180 7.10 9.61 9.50
CA ASN A 180 7.49 10.91 8.98
C ASN A 180 6.51 11.49 7.94
N GLY A 181 5.47 10.74 7.56
CA GLY A 181 4.48 11.20 6.57
C GLY A 181 4.98 11.14 5.12
N GLY A 182 6.28 10.90 4.91
CA GLY A 182 6.90 10.67 3.61
C GLY A 182 6.91 9.19 3.27
N TRP A 183 8.11 8.60 3.19
CA TRP A 183 8.29 7.18 2.90
C TRP A 183 7.74 6.23 3.98
N LEU A 184 7.46 6.70 5.20
CA LEU A 184 6.76 5.92 6.23
C LEU A 184 5.50 6.65 6.69
N ARG A 185 4.36 5.95 6.62
CA ARG A 185 3.01 6.52 6.88
C ARG A 185 2.11 5.59 7.69
N PHE A 186 2.66 4.57 8.32
CA PHE A 186 1.88 3.63 9.12
C PHE A 186 1.73 4.18 10.55
N ASP A 187 0.49 4.38 10.97
CA ASP A 187 0.14 5.02 12.25
C ASP A 187 -0.86 4.18 13.08
N GLY A 188 -1.18 2.98 12.60
CA GLY A 188 -2.20 2.12 13.20
C GLY A 188 -3.63 2.40 12.76
N SER A 189 -3.91 3.54 12.11
CA SER A 189 -5.28 3.89 11.67
C SER A 189 -5.88 2.89 10.69
N ARG A 190 -5.06 2.04 10.06
CA ARG A 190 -5.45 1.03 9.08
C ARG A 190 -5.61 -0.38 9.68
N LEU A 191 -5.28 -0.59 10.96
CA LEU A 191 -5.22 -1.94 11.55
C LEU A 191 -6.53 -2.72 11.41
N ALA A 192 -7.68 -2.08 11.66
CA ALA A 192 -8.98 -2.73 11.51
C ALA A 192 -9.25 -3.19 10.05
N GLU A 193 -8.87 -2.37 9.07
CA GLU A 193 -8.98 -2.72 7.64
C GLU A 193 -8.08 -3.91 7.29
N GLU A 194 -6.82 -3.86 7.72
CA GLU A 194 -5.84 -4.91 7.43
C GLU A 194 -6.24 -6.24 8.07
N ARG A 195 -6.72 -6.19 9.32
CA ARG A 195 -7.25 -7.36 10.06
C ARG A 195 -8.46 -7.95 9.35
N GLY A 196 -9.42 -7.11 8.97
CA GLY A 196 -10.61 -7.51 8.23
C GLY A 196 -10.30 -8.18 6.89
N ALA A 197 -9.40 -7.57 6.10
CA ALA A 197 -8.97 -8.12 4.83
C ALA A 197 -8.24 -9.47 4.99
N CYS A 198 -7.38 -9.61 6.00
CA CYS A 198 -6.71 -10.87 6.30
C CYS A 198 -7.71 -11.98 6.64
N TYR A 199 -8.67 -11.72 7.53
CA TYR A 199 -9.69 -12.73 7.89
C TYR A 199 -10.61 -13.07 6.73
N ALA A 200 -10.98 -12.10 5.88
CA ALA A 200 -11.76 -12.36 4.67
C ALA A 200 -11.02 -13.32 3.74
N GLN A 201 -9.71 -13.12 3.59
CA GLN A 201 -8.84 -13.96 2.77
C GLN A 201 -8.65 -15.36 3.34
N LEU A 202 -8.59 -15.49 4.66
CA LEU A 202 -8.50 -16.74 5.42
C LEU A 202 -9.84 -17.50 5.53
N GLY A 203 -10.92 -16.97 4.96
CA GLY A 203 -12.24 -17.61 5.03
C GLY A 203 -12.87 -17.55 6.42
N GLN A 204 -12.61 -16.50 7.19
CA GLN A 204 -13.19 -16.26 8.52
C GLN A 204 -14.18 -15.09 8.47
N PRO A 205 -15.36 -15.28 7.85
CA PRO A 205 -16.25 -14.17 7.51
C PRO A 205 -16.74 -13.40 8.74
N ASP A 206 -17.00 -14.06 9.87
CA ASP A 206 -17.52 -13.37 11.06
C ASP A 206 -16.48 -12.44 11.70
N ARG A 207 -15.22 -12.91 11.80
CA ARG A 207 -14.10 -12.09 12.29
C ARG A 207 -13.76 -10.96 11.31
N ALA A 208 -13.85 -11.25 10.02
CA ALA A 208 -13.64 -10.26 8.97
C ALA A 208 -14.69 -9.15 9.04
N GLU A 209 -15.97 -9.52 9.10
CA GLU A 209 -17.09 -8.58 9.16
C GLU A 209 -17.01 -7.68 10.40
N THR A 210 -16.68 -8.26 11.55
CA THR A 210 -16.48 -7.49 12.80
C THR A 210 -15.41 -6.40 12.60
N ALA A 211 -14.22 -6.79 12.12
CA ALA A 211 -13.10 -5.85 11.93
C ALA A 211 -13.36 -4.81 10.81
N LEU A 212 -14.01 -5.22 9.71
CA LEU A 212 -14.35 -4.31 8.62
C LEU A 212 -15.45 -3.31 9.01
N THR A 213 -16.40 -3.73 9.85
CA THR A 213 -17.45 -2.85 10.38
C THR A 213 -16.86 -1.83 11.36
N GLU A 214 -15.94 -2.27 12.23
CA GLU A 214 -15.15 -1.36 13.07
C GLU A 214 -14.41 -0.33 12.20
N ALA A 215 -13.74 -0.77 11.13
CA ALA A 215 -13.06 0.13 10.21
C ALA A 215 -14.01 1.16 9.56
N LEU A 216 -15.23 0.76 9.18
CA LEU A 216 -16.22 1.68 8.59
C LEU A 216 -16.73 2.76 9.55
N SER A 217 -16.60 2.56 10.87
CA SER A 217 -16.93 3.55 11.90
C SER A 217 -15.90 4.69 12.00
N LEU A 218 -14.69 4.47 11.47
CA LEU A 218 -13.62 5.46 11.45
C LEU A 218 -13.82 6.46 10.30
N ASN A 219 -13.16 7.61 10.41
CA ASN A 219 -13.13 8.60 9.33
C ASN A 219 -12.15 8.15 8.23
N LEU A 220 -12.68 7.43 7.23
CA LEU A 220 -11.91 6.90 6.12
C LEU A 220 -11.90 7.83 4.92
N SER A 221 -10.77 7.90 4.21
CA SER A 221 -10.75 8.47 2.86
C SER A 221 -11.66 7.67 1.93
N ALA A 222 -12.17 8.32 0.87
CA ALA A 222 -13.04 7.65 -0.10
C ALA A 222 -12.42 6.34 -0.63
N ARG A 223 -11.13 6.35 -0.95
CA ARG A 223 -10.39 5.15 -1.39
C ARG A 223 -10.42 4.02 -0.36
N ARG A 224 -10.11 4.32 0.90
CA ARG A 224 -10.09 3.34 1.99
C ARG A 224 -11.49 2.77 2.24
N ARG A 225 -12.49 3.65 2.32
CA ARG A 225 -13.91 3.27 2.50
C ARG A 225 -14.38 2.33 1.37
N GLY A 226 -14.10 2.66 0.11
CA GLY A 226 -14.43 1.80 -1.03
C GLY A 226 -13.75 0.43 -0.98
N GLY A 227 -12.50 0.38 -0.49
CA GLY A 227 -11.77 -0.87 -0.25
C GLY A 227 -12.47 -1.76 0.79
N VAL A 228 -12.81 -1.21 1.96
CA VAL A 228 -13.49 -1.93 3.05
C VAL A 228 -14.87 -2.43 2.61
N LEU A 229 -15.63 -1.60 1.90
CA LEU A 229 -16.93 -2.01 1.34
C LEU A 229 -16.80 -3.15 0.32
N THR A 230 -15.74 -3.17 -0.48
CA THR A 230 -15.52 -4.28 -1.43
C THR A 230 -15.16 -5.57 -0.70
N ASP A 231 -14.42 -5.49 0.40
CA ASP A 231 -14.11 -6.66 1.23
C ASP A 231 -15.38 -7.19 1.93
N LEU A 232 -16.24 -6.32 2.46
CA LEU A 232 -17.55 -6.72 3.01
C LEU A 232 -18.47 -7.36 1.95
N ALA A 233 -18.49 -6.82 0.73
CA ALA A 233 -19.22 -7.45 -0.37
C ALA A 233 -18.65 -8.84 -0.74
N THR A 234 -17.34 -9.04 -0.57
CA THR A 234 -16.70 -10.35 -0.74
C THR A 234 -17.16 -11.34 0.32
N LEU A 235 -17.41 -10.90 1.56
CA LEU A 235 -17.99 -11.75 2.61
C LEU A 235 -19.42 -12.17 2.25
N GLY A 236 -20.23 -11.26 1.72
CA GLY A 236 -21.56 -11.59 1.20
C GLY A 236 -21.50 -12.66 0.10
N ALA A 237 -20.52 -12.56 -0.81
CA ALA A 237 -20.29 -13.59 -1.83
C ALA A 237 -19.86 -14.94 -1.22
N GLN A 238 -19.03 -14.94 -0.18
CA GLN A 238 -18.65 -16.18 0.54
C GLN A 238 -19.84 -16.84 1.24
N ARG A 239 -20.80 -16.05 1.74
CA ARG A 239 -22.02 -16.52 2.41
C ARG A 239 -23.18 -16.84 1.46
N ASN A 240 -23.02 -16.61 0.16
CA ASN A 240 -24.10 -16.66 -0.82
C ASN A 240 -25.29 -15.76 -0.42
N ASP A 241 -25.00 -14.54 0.06
CA ASP A 241 -25.98 -13.53 0.47
C ASP A 241 -26.03 -12.36 -0.54
N PRO A 242 -26.99 -12.37 -1.49
CA PRO A 242 -27.19 -11.30 -2.45
C PRO A 242 -27.48 -9.92 -1.84
N GLU A 243 -28.10 -9.87 -0.66
CA GLU A 243 -28.44 -8.63 0.01
C GLU A 243 -27.19 -7.98 0.63
N GLN A 244 -26.37 -8.78 1.31
CA GLN A 244 -25.07 -8.31 1.81
C GLN A 244 -24.16 -7.85 0.68
N ILE A 245 -24.11 -8.60 -0.44
CA ILE A 245 -23.36 -8.19 -1.64
C ILE A 245 -23.86 -6.82 -2.12
N ALA A 246 -25.17 -6.63 -2.29
CA ALA A 246 -25.73 -5.40 -2.80
C ALA A 246 -25.53 -4.20 -1.86
N THR A 247 -25.65 -4.42 -0.55
CA THR A 247 -25.48 -3.40 0.48
C THR A 247 -24.09 -2.77 0.43
N HIS A 248 -23.06 -3.56 0.16
CA HIS A 248 -21.67 -3.07 0.19
C HIS A 248 -21.08 -2.80 -1.21
N ALA A 249 -21.42 -3.60 -2.23
CA ALA A 249 -20.88 -3.43 -3.58
C ALA A 249 -21.40 -2.16 -4.28
N ASN A 250 -22.68 -1.79 -4.08
CA ASN A 250 -23.23 -0.59 -4.72
C ASN A 250 -22.53 0.70 -4.25
N PRO A 251 -22.38 0.98 -2.94
CA PRO A 251 -21.61 2.14 -2.50
C PRO A 251 -20.13 2.09 -2.93
N ALA A 252 -19.51 0.91 -2.97
CA ALA A 252 -18.14 0.75 -3.46
C ALA A 252 -18.00 1.14 -4.95
N LEU A 253 -18.95 0.71 -5.79
CA LEU A 253 -19.03 1.08 -7.21
C LEU A 253 -19.19 2.58 -7.41
N GLU A 254 -20.05 3.24 -6.63
CA GLU A 254 -20.24 4.69 -6.71
C GLU A 254 -18.96 5.45 -6.33
N ILE A 255 -18.29 5.05 -5.26
CA ILE A 255 -17.00 5.61 -4.88
C ILE A 255 -15.97 5.42 -6.00
N ALA A 256 -15.91 4.22 -6.60
CA ALA A 256 -14.96 3.93 -7.67
C ALA A 256 -15.21 4.82 -8.91
N LYS A 257 -16.48 5.04 -9.29
CA LYS A 257 -16.86 5.94 -10.39
C LYS A 257 -16.51 7.40 -10.10
N GLN A 258 -16.80 7.87 -8.89
CA GLN A 258 -16.56 9.27 -8.49
C GLN A 258 -15.07 9.61 -8.39
N THR A 259 -14.25 8.65 -7.93
CA THR A 259 -12.83 8.87 -7.66
C THR A 259 -11.92 8.46 -8.81
N GLY A 260 -12.39 7.62 -9.74
CA GLY A 260 -11.55 6.99 -10.76
C GLY A 260 -10.48 6.05 -10.17
N SER A 261 -10.66 5.56 -8.94
CA SER A 261 -9.62 4.79 -8.25
C SER A 261 -9.41 3.40 -8.86
N GLY A 262 -8.28 3.22 -9.56
CA GLY A 262 -7.86 1.91 -10.09
C GLY A 262 -7.72 0.81 -9.02
N PHE A 263 -7.35 1.19 -7.80
CA PHE A 263 -7.33 0.27 -6.65
C PHE A 263 -8.70 -0.32 -6.32
N ILE A 264 -9.74 0.52 -6.22
CA ILE A 264 -11.09 0.01 -5.95
C ILE A 264 -11.58 -0.79 -7.15
N ALA A 265 -11.36 -0.30 -8.37
CA ALA A 265 -11.76 -1.00 -9.60
C ALA A 265 -11.16 -2.42 -9.67
N ARG A 266 -9.88 -2.58 -9.33
CA ARG A 266 -9.20 -3.88 -9.32
C ARG A 266 -9.68 -4.79 -8.18
N LYS A 267 -9.99 -4.26 -7.00
CA LYS A 267 -10.66 -5.05 -5.94
C LYS A 267 -12.05 -5.53 -6.39
N LEU A 268 -12.84 -4.65 -7.00
CA LEU A 268 -14.15 -5.00 -7.56
C LEU A 268 -14.03 -6.05 -8.67
N HIS A 269 -13.01 -5.96 -9.53
CA HIS A 269 -12.73 -7.00 -10.53
C HIS A 269 -12.49 -8.39 -9.91
N ARG A 270 -11.88 -8.46 -8.72
CA ARG A 270 -11.74 -9.75 -8.01
C ARG A 270 -13.05 -10.25 -7.44
N LEU A 271 -13.93 -9.33 -7.01
CA LEU A 271 -15.28 -9.67 -6.59
C LEU A 271 -16.08 -10.26 -7.76
N HIS A 272 -15.95 -9.72 -8.98
CA HIS A 272 -16.61 -10.23 -10.19
C HIS A 272 -16.44 -11.75 -10.37
N ILE A 273 -15.21 -12.27 -10.19
CA ILE A 273 -14.92 -13.72 -10.29
C ILE A 273 -15.71 -14.53 -9.25
N ARG A 274 -15.94 -13.97 -8.05
CA ARG A 274 -16.70 -14.61 -6.97
C ARG A 274 -18.21 -14.49 -7.14
N LEU A 275 -18.69 -13.55 -7.96
CA LEU A 275 -20.13 -13.37 -8.23
C LEU A 275 -20.65 -14.33 -9.30
N THR A 276 -19.77 -14.92 -10.12
CA THR A 276 -20.14 -15.88 -11.18
C THR A 276 -21.15 -16.97 -10.76
N PRO A 277 -20.98 -17.68 -9.61
CA PRO A 277 -21.95 -18.68 -9.18
C PRO A 277 -23.30 -18.10 -8.74
N LEU A 278 -23.39 -16.79 -8.48
CA LEU A 278 -24.53 -16.09 -7.90
C LEU A 278 -25.32 -15.26 -8.92
N LEU A 279 -25.01 -15.37 -10.22
CA LEU A 279 -25.62 -14.55 -11.28
C LEU A 279 -27.11 -14.85 -11.52
N THR A 280 -27.66 -15.91 -10.93
CA THR A 280 -29.10 -16.20 -10.95
C THR A 280 -29.90 -15.08 -10.28
N ASP A 281 -29.38 -14.48 -9.19
CA ASP A 281 -29.99 -13.30 -8.56
C ASP A 281 -29.84 -12.05 -9.43
N GLN A 282 -30.94 -11.34 -9.67
CA GLN A 282 -30.98 -10.17 -10.54
C GLN A 282 -30.14 -9.00 -10.01
N ARG A 283 -30.06 -8.81 -8.69
CA ARG A 283 -29.27 -7.77 -8.03
C ARG A 283 -27.78 -8.03 -8.26
N VAL A 284 -27.35 -9.27 -8.01
CA VAL A 284 -25.95 -9.70 -8.23
C VAL A 284 -25.57 -9.53 -9.70
N ARG A 285 -26.42 -9.97 -10.63
CA ARG A 285 -26.18 -9.81 -12.07
C ARG A 285 -26.11 -8.35 -12.54
N ARG A 286 -26.79 -7.42 -11.85
CA ARG A 286 -26.68 -5.98 -12.13
C ARG A 286 -25.36 -5.42 -11.62
N ILE A 287 -24.93 -5.81 -10.43
CA ILE A 287 -23.65 -5.41 -9.84
C ILE A 287 -22.50 -5.93 -10.70
N ASP A 288 -22.55 -7.20 -11.08
CA ASP A 288 -21.58 -7.86 -11.94
C ASP A 288 -21.33 -7.09 -13.26
N ARG A 289 -22.41 -6.73 -13.96
CA ARG A 289 -22.33 -5.91 -15.18
C ARG A 289 -21.73 -4.52 -14.94
N GLN A 290 -22.03 -3.89 -13.81
CA GLN A 290 -21.44 -2.59 -13.46
C GLN A 290 -19.94 -2.70 -13.17
N ILE A 291 -19.50 -3.76 -12.50
CA ILE A 291 -18.08 -4.04 -12.27
C ILE A 291 -17.38 -4.23 -13.62
N ALA A 292 -17.92 -5.07 -14.50
CA ALA A 292 -17.33 -5.31 -15.82
C ALA A 292 -17.17 -4.03 -16.65
N ALA A 293 -18.19 -3.16 -16.65
CA ALA A 293 -18.16 -1.87 -17.34
C ALA A 293 -17.18 -0.86 -16.73
N LEU A 294 -16.94 -0.92 -15.41
CA LEU A 294 -15.93 -0.11 -14.74
C LEU A 294 -14.53 -0.56 -15.15
N THR A 295 -14.28 -1.88 -15.15
CA THR A 295 -12.95 -2.44 -15.40
C THR A 295 -12.51 -2.32 -16.86
N SER A 296 -13.45 -2.38 -17.82
CA SER A 296 -13.13 -2.20 -19.24
C SER A 296 -12.67 -0.77 -19.57
N ARG A 297 -13.20 0.23 -18.84
CA ARG A 297 -12.79 1.64 -18.96
C ARG A 297 -11.40 1.89 -18.38
N THR A 298 -10.99 1.15 -17.36
CA THR A 298 -9.67 1.30 -16.74
C THR A 298 -8.56 0.64 -17.56
N LEU A 299 -8.87 -0.40 -18.35
CA LEU A 299 -7.90 -1.07 -19.24
C LEU A 299 -7.70 -0.35 -20.59
N THR A 300 -8.53 0.64 -20.90
CA THR A 300 -8.49 1.41 -22.16
C THR A 300 -7.94 2.83 -22.00
N GLN A 301 -7.49 3.20 -20.80
CA GLN A 301 -6.81 4.46 -20.48
C GLN A 301 -5.37 4.18 -20.07
#